data_AF-A0A6V7I6X0-F1
#
_entry.id   AF-A0A6V7I6X0-F1
#
_cell.length_a   1.000
_cell.length_b   1.000
_cell.length_c   1.000
_cell.angle_alpha   90.00
_cell.angle_beta   90.00
_cell.angle_gamma   90.00
#
_symmetry.space_group_name_H-M   'P 1'
#
loop_
_entity.id
_entity.type
_entity.pdbx_description
1 polymer ?
#
loop_
_entity_poly.entity_id
_entity_poly.type
_entity_poly.pdbx_seq_one_letter_code
_entity_poly.pdbx_strand_id
1 'polypeptide(L)'
;LDLVMNATFTDPNDSSAWFYQRWLLDYTKAQPNTLWRVKITKTNAIIIFHGDTALESSDIVLTKDSNELKATWCSYNNQKFSKMWIATFPEPLDLSCSNLHIKYGTDEYQLFKADKCEAWFYKSSHSPVDKHNKAQLKEQLESYEQLKQMEPNNKWAVLTSIFLMKSYDLVEYHDTILKDLDALMKIDNLRANYYADM
;
A
#
# COMPACT_ATOMS: atom_id res chain seq x y z
N LEU A 1 -1.43 22.20 0.90
CA LEU A 1 -0.90 21.68 -0.38
C LEU A 1 -0.57 22.82 -1.35
N ASP A 2 -1.34 23.91 -1.31
CA ASP A 2 -1.22 25.04 -2.25
C ASP A 2 0.09 25.84 -2.10
N LEU A 3 0.65 25.92 -0.89
CA LEU A 3 1.94 26.61 -0.64
C LEU A 3 3.09 26.00 -1.46
N VAL A 4 3.23 24.66 -1.41
CA VAL A 4 4.32 23.98 -2.13
C VAL A 4 4.07 23.96 -3.63
N MET A 5 2.80 23.87 -4.05
CA MET A 5 2.43 24.02 -5.46
C MET A 5 2.90 25.39 -5.97
N ASN A 6 2.52 26.48 -5.31
CA ASN A 6 2.96 27.83 -5.70
C ASN A 6 4.49 27.96 -5.78
N ALA A 7 5.24 27.31 -4.88
CA ALA A 7 6.70 27.27 -4.95
C ALA A 7 7.21 26.60 -6.24
N THR A 8 6.66 25.43 -6.62
CA THR A 8 7.03 24.74 -7.86
C THR A 8 6.70 25.52 -9.14
N PHE A 9 5.65 26.36 -9.11
CA PHE A 9 5.28 27.23 -10.23
C PHE A 9 6.10 28.53 -10.27
N THR A 10 6.56 29.02 -9.12
CA THR A 10 7.33 30.27 -9.03
C THR A 10 8.79 30.05 -9.41
N ASP A 11 9.39 28.92 -8.99
CA ASP A 11 10.73 28.52 -9.39
C ASP A 11 10.74 27.01 -9.75
N PRO A 12 10.44 26.65 -11.00
CA PRO A 12 10.41 25.25 -11.42
C PRO A 12 11.78 24.57 -11.38
N ASN A 13 12.88 25.34 -11.27
CA ASN A 13 14.23 24.79 -11.16
C ASN A 13 14.59 24.42 -9.71
N ASP A 14 13.85 24.92 -8.71
CA ASP A 14 14.02 24.52 -7.32
C ASP A 14 13.49 23.10 -7.09
N SER A 15 14.40 22.13 -7.22
CA SER A 15 14.10 20.72 -6.95
C SER A 15 13.53 20.45 -5.55
N SER A 16 13.80 21.29 -4.56
CA SER A 16 13.38 21.04 -3.17
C SER A 16 11.86 21.08 -3.01
N ALA A 17 11.18 22.01 -3.70
CA ALA A 17 9.74 22.11 -3.71
C ALA A 17 9.07 20.85 -4.31
N TRP A 18 9.66 20.32 -5.39
CA TRP A 18 9.18 19.10 -6.05
C TRP A 18 9.32 17.86 -5.16
N PHE A 19 10.46 17.70 -4.48
CA PHE A 19 10.65 16.61 -3.52
C PHE A 19 9.69 16.70 -2.35
N TYR A 20 9.43 17.90 -1.83
CA TYR A 20 8.50 18.09 -0.73
C TYR A 20 7.05 17.81 -1.14
N GLN A 21 6.64 18.26 -2.34
CA GLN A 21 5.33 17.94 -2.92
C GLN A 21 5.14 16.42 -3.03
N ARG A 22 6.14 15.72 -3.55
CA ARG A 22 6.12 14.25 -3.66
C ARG A 22 6.00 13.58 -2.29
N TRP A 23 6.76 14.04 -1.30
CA TRP A 23 6.70 13.49 0.06
C TRP A 23 5.30 13.60 0.67
N LEU A 24 4.59 14.72 0.44
CA LEU A 24 3.21 14.92 0.90
C LEU A 24 2.24 13.92 0.23
N LEU A 25 2.46 13.57 -1.04
CA LEU A 25 1.66 12.56 -1.73
C LEU A 25 1.95 11.14 -1.22
N ASP A 26 3.18 10.85 -0.81
CA ASP A 26 3.60 9.53 -0.31
C ASP A 26 3.29 9.31 1.19
N TYR A 27 2.91 10.35 1.95
CA TYR A 27 2.76 10.32 3.42
C TYR A 27 1.67 9.37 3.93
N THR A 28 0.75 8.93 3.08
CA THR A 28 -0.43 8.14 3.48
C THR A 28 -0.21 6.62 3.51
N LYS A 29 1.00 6.15 3.19
CA LYS A 29 1.33 4.71 3.18
C LYS A 29 1.09 4.07 4.55
N ALA A 30 0.55 2.85 4.53
CA ALA A 30 0.31 2.07 5.74
C ALA A 30 1.64 1.79 6.47
N GLN A 31 1.59 1.73 7.80
CA GLN A 31 2.76 1.40 8.59
C GLN A 31 3.24 -0.02 8.25
N PRO A 32 4.55 -0.30 8.24
CA PRO A 32 5.07 -1.60 7.83
C PRO A 32 4.55 -2.75 8.68
N ASN A 33 4.29 -2.52 9.97
CA ASN A 33 3.75 -3.50 10.91
C ASN A 33 2.21 -3.64 10.86
N THR A 34 1.52 -2.98 9.94
CA THR A 34 0.06 -3.12 9.81
C THR A 34 -0.29 -4.43 9.09
N LEU A 35 -1.27 -5.16 9.64
CA LEU A 35 -1.80 -6.39 9.05
C LEU A 35 -2.47 -6.08 7.70
N TRP A 36 -2.04 -6.74 6.63
CA TRP A 36 -2.59 -6.52 5.29
C TRP A 36 -3.61 -7.58 4.90
N ARG A 37 -3.26 -8.87 5.07
CA ARG A 37 -4.09 -10.01 4.71
C ARG A 37 -3.92 -11.14 5.71
N VAL A 38 -4.99 -11.88 5.92
CA VAL A 38 -4.94 -13.18 6.59
C VAL A 38 -5.73 -14.18 5.77
N LYS A 39 -5.23 -15.42 5.73
CA LYS A 39 -5.98 -16.59 5.30
C LYS A 39 -5.83 -17.70 6.33
N ILE A 40 -6.94 -18.24 6.81
CA ILE A 40 -6.97 -19.39 7.72
C ILE A 40 -7.69 -20.53 7.04
N THR A 41 -7.07 -21.70 7.07
CA THR A 41 -7.61 -22.97 6.56
C THR A 41 -7.65 -23.98 7.71
N LYS A 42 -8.15 -25.19 7.44
CA LYS A 42 -8.21 -26.25 8.46
C LYS A 42 -6.83 -26.57 9.03
N THR A 43 -5.78 -26.56 8.20
CA THR A 43 -4.45 -27.03 8.61
C THR A 43 -3.46 -25.89 8.87
N ASN A 44 -3.63 -24.74 8.18
CA ASN A 44 -2.62 -23.68 8.18
C ASN A 44 -3.27 -22.30 8.31
N ALA A 45 -2.53 -21.35 8.88
CA ALA A 45 -2.80 -19.93 8.78
C ALA A 45 -1.65 -19.20 8.09
N ILE A 46 -1.99 -18.20 7.28
CA ILE A 46 -1.05 -17.32 6.57
C ILE A 46 -1.42 -15.88 6.91
N ILE A 47 -0.42 -15.12 7.35
CA ILE A 47 -0.53 -13.70 7.65
C ILE A 47 0.44 -12.93 6.77
N ILE A 48 -0.02 -11.80 6.24
CA ILE A 48 0.79 -10.89 5.43
C ILE A 48 0.67 -9.48 6.01
N PHE A 49 1.81 -8.83 6.24
CA PHE A 49 1.95 -7.43 6.67
C PHE A 49 2.27 -6.50 5.49
N HIS A 50 2.06 -5.20 5.68
CA HIS A 50 2.41 -4.19 4.67
C HIS A 50 3.92 -4.07 4.43
N GLY A 51 4.74 -4.35 5.46
CA GLY A 51 6.20 -4.31 5.41
C GLY A 51 6.83 -5.45 6.23
N ASP A 52 8.16 -5.49 6.23
CA ASP A 52 8.90 -6.49 6.97
C ASP A 52 8.69 -6.31 8.46
N THR A 53 8.08 -7.31 9.09
CA THR A 53 7.66 -7.27 10.48
C THR A 53 8.29 -8.44 11.21
N ALA A 54 8.88 -8.17 12.38
CA ALA A 54 9.30 -9.23 13.29
C ALA A 54 8.08 -9.69 14.08
N LEU A 55 7.95 -11.00 14.23
CA LEU A 55 6.84 -11.61 14.91
C LEU A 55 7.33 -12.63 15.92
N GLU A 56 7.07 -12.37 17.20
CA GLU A 56 7.17 -13.37 18.25
C GLU A 56 5.83 -14.12 18.36
N SER A 57 5.85 -15.40 18.78
CA SER A 57 4.61 -16.19 18.86
C SER A 57 3.57 -15.62 19.83
N SER A 58 3.98 -14.77 20.77
CA SER A 58 3.09 -14.04 21.70
C SER A 58 2.40 -12.83 21.08
N ASP A 59 2.86 -12.35 19.93
CA ASP A 59 2.39 -11.09 19.35
C ASP A 59 1.06 -11.26 18.61
N ILE A 60 0.73 -12.51 18.22
CA ILE A 60 -0.51 -12.86 17.52
C ILE A 60 -1.27 -13.91 18.30
N VAL A 61 -2.49 -13.54 18.66
CA VAL A 61 -3.46 -14.45 19.27
C VAL A 61 -4.57 -14.70 18.26
N LEU A 62 -4.74 -15.96 17.88
CA LEU A 62 -5.87 -16.40 17.06
C LEU A 62 -6.96 -16.92 17.99
N THR A 63 -8.18 -16.40 17.85
CA THR A 63 -9.29 -16.78 18.73
C THR A 63 -10.47 -17.27 17.90
N LYS A 64 -10.97 -18.46 18.24
CA LYS A 64 -12.17 -19.11 17.67
C LYS A 64 -13.25 -19.15 18.76
N ASP A 65 -14.38 -18.50 18.52
CA ASP A 65 -15.54 -18.48 19.45
C ASP A 65 -15.12 -18.30 20.93
N SER A 66 -14.25 -17.32 21.20
CA SER A 66 -13.67 -16.99 22.51
C SER A 66 -12.57 -17.91 23.05
N ASN A 67 -12.19 -18.98 22.34
CA ASN A 67 -11.07 -19.84 22.71
C ASN A 67 -9.82 -19.50 21.90
N GLU A 68 -8.70 -19.29 22.59
CA GLU A 68 -7.40 -19.07 21.94
C GLU A 68 -6.88 -20.36 21.32
N LEU A 69 -6.46 -20.27 20.06
CA LEU A 69 -5.85 -21.34 19.30
C LEU A 69 -4.32 -21.23 19.41
N LYS A 70 -3.69 -22.32 19.83
CA LYS A 70 -2.23 -22.42 19.83
C LYS A 70 -1.73 -22.53 18.39
N ALA A 71 -0.91 -21.57 18.00
CA ALA A 71 -0.26 -21.53 16.69
C ALA A 71 1.20 -21.14 16.89
N THR A 72 2.11 -21.85 16.24
CA THR A 72 3.52 -21.47 16.17
C THR A 72 3.78 -20.86 14.81
N TRP A 73 4.19 -19.59 14.81
CA TRP A 73 4.42 -18.82 13.60
C TRP A 73 5.87 -18.95 13.14
N CYS A 74 6.07 -19.17 11.85
CA CYS A 74 7.38 -19.14 11.22
C CYS A 74 7.33 -18.29 9.94
N SER A 75 8.44 -17.62 9.67
CA SER A 75 8.67 -16.94 8.40
C SER A 75 9.35 -17.90 7.42
N TYR A 76 9.37 -17.51 6.15
CA TYR A 76 10.17 -18.22 5.16
C TYR A 76 11.66 -18.23 5.56
N ASN A 77 12.29 -19.40 5.56
CA ASN A 77 13.68 -19.60 5.98
C ASN A 77 14.02 -19.09 7.41
N ASN A 78 13.05 -19.01 8.32
CA ASN A 78 13.24 -18.56 9.70
C ASN A 78 13.91 -17.18 9.83
N GLN A 79 13.62 -16.28 8.89
CA GLN A 79 14.05 -14.89 8.96
C GLN A 79 13.39 -14.17 10.14
N LYS A 80 14.16 -13.32 10.82
CA LYS A 80 13.65 -12.51 11.94
C LYS A 80 12.56 -11.53 11.50
N PHE A 81 12.70 -10.95 10.31
CA PHE A 81 11.74 -10.01 9.74
C PHE A 81 11.21 -10.57 8.44
N SER A 82 9.89 -10.56 8.28
CA SER A 82 9.25 -10.98 7.04
C SER A 82 7.91 -10.29 6.86
N LYS A 83 7.51 -10.10 5.61
CA LYS A 83 6.13 -9.73 5.27
C LYS A 83 5.15 -10.87 5.50
N MET A 84 5.60 -12.13 5.39
CA MET A 84 4.73 -13.30 5.41
C MET A 84 5.09 -14.24 6.54
N TRP A 85 4.07 -14.62 7.32
CA TRP A 85 4.18 -15.55 8.42
C TRP A 85 3.16 -16.67 8.24
N ILE A 86 3.60 -17.89 8.52
CA ILE A 86 2.80 -19.11 8.34
C ILE A 86 2.78 -19.84 9.67
N ALA A 87 1.62 -20.34 10.05
CA ALA A 87 1.47 -21.28 11.15
C ALA A 87 0.80 -22.56 10.63
N THR A 88 1.23 -23.70 11.18
CA THR A 88 0.58 -24.99 10.97
C THR A 88 -0.08 -25.40 12.27
N PHE A 89 -1.34 -25.82 12.19
CA PHE A 89 -2.09 -26.30 13.34
C PHE A 89 -1.75 -27.77 13.61
N PRO A 90 -1.59 -28.18 14.87
CA PRO A 90 -1.29 -29.58 15.21
C PRO A 90 -2.46 -30.51 14.85
N GLU A 91 -3.69 -30.01 14.93
CA GLU A 91 -4.91 -30.71 14.53
C GLU A 91 -5.73 -29.84 13.58
N PRO A 92 -6.45 -30.44 12.61
CA PRO A 92 -7.31 -29.70 11.71
C PRO A 92 -8.38 -28.90 12.48
N LEU A 93 -8.40 -27.59 12.27
CA LEU A 93 -9.43 -26.72 12.81
C LEU A 93 -10.77 -27.02 12.16
N ASP A 94 -11.78 -27.14 13.00
CA ASP A 94 -13.16 -27.04 12.56
C ASP A 94 -13.48 -25.56 12.24
N LEU A 95 -13.83 -25.29 10.98
CA LEU A 95 -14.12 -23.95 10.46
C LEU A 95 -15.63 -23.66 10.37
N SER A 96 -16.46 -24.44 11.07
CA SER A 96 -17.90 -24.21 11.19
C SER A 96 -18.27 -23.15 12.24
N CYS A 97 -17.29 -22.45 12.82
CA CYS A 97 -17.48 -21.36 13.79
C CYS A 97 -18.28 -20.17 13.23
N SER A 98 -18.86 -19.41 14.15
CA SER A 98 -19.53 -18.15 13.84
C SER A 98 -18.55 -16.98 13.86
N ASN A 99 -17.54 -17.01 14.74
CA ASN A 99 -16.60 -15.91 14.92
C ASN A 99 -15.14 -16.39 14.92
N LEU A 100 -14.32 -15.73 14.11
CA LEU A 100 -12.88 -15.93 14.06
C LEU A 100 -12.21 -14.56 13.96
N HIS A 101 -11.30 -14.27 14.88
CA HIS A 101 -10.57 -13.01 14.89
C HIS A 101 -9.11 -13.23 15.25
N ILE A 102 -8.27 -12.29 14.81
CA ILE A 102 -6.87 -12.22 15.18
C ILE A 102 -6.65 -10.96 15.98
N LYS A 103 -5.93 -11.09 17.07
CA LYS A 103 -5.36 -9.96 17.79
C LYS A 103 -3.88 -9.85 17.45
N TYR A 104 -3.45 -8.66 17.05
CA TYR A 104 -2.04 -8.32 16.86
C TYR A 104 -1.74 -6.98 17.54
N GLY A 105 -0.86 -7.00 18.54
CA GLY A 105 -0.65 -5.84 19.40
C GLY A 105 -1.93 -5.42 20.16
N THR A 106 -2.35 -4.18 19.97
CA THR A 106 -3.60 -3.63 20.54
C THR A 106 -4.83 -3.85 19.65
N ASP A 107 -4.61 -4.22 18.40
CA ASP A 107 -5.66 -4.22 17.38
C ASP A 107 -6.28 -5.61 17.23
N GLU A 108 -7.58 -5.61 16.95
CA GLU A 108 -8.37 -6.81 16.71
C GLU A 108 -8.96 -6.80 15.31
N TYR A 109 -8.77 -7.91 14.61
CA TYR A 109 -9.07 -8.06 13.19
C TYR A 109 -10.09 -9.18 13.03
N GLN A 110 -11.33 -8.83 12.70
CA GLN A 110 -12.39 -9.79 12.42
C GLN A 110 -12.17 -10.43 11.04
N LEU A 111 -12.22 -11.76 10.99
CA LEU A 111 -12.17 -12.50 9.72
C LEU A 111 -13.60 -12.75 9.20
N PHE A 112 -13.72 -12.87 7.89
CA PHE A 112 -14.93 -13.28 7.20
C PHE A 112 -14.73 -14.59 6.46
N LYS A 113 -15.78 -15.41 6.41
CA LYS A 113 -15.79 -16.67 5.67
C LYS A 113 -16.18 -16.41 4.22
N ALA A 114 -15.49 -17.04 3.27
CA ALA A 114 -15.88 -16.97 1.87
C ALA A 114 -16.80 -18.15 1.50
N ASP A 115 -17.93 -17.87 0.86
CA ASP A 115 -18.99 -18.87 0.58
C ASP A 115 -18.52 -20.11 -0.19
N LYS A 116 -17.47 -19.97 -1.01
CA LYS A 116 -16.96 -21.02 -1.91
C LYS A 116 -15.65 -21.67 -1.44
N CYS A 117 -15.13 -21.29 -0.27
CA CYS A 117 -13.86 -21.80 0.22
C CYS A 117 -13.99 -22.19 1.69
N GLU A 118 -13.41 -23.34 2.08
CA GLU A 118 -13.22 -23.70 3.48
C GLU A 118 -12.07 -22.89 4.10
N ALA A 119 -12.18 -21.56 4.02
CA ALA A 119 -11.19 -20.64 4.54
C ALA A 119 -11.83 -19.34 5.03
N TRP A 120 -11.16 -18.76 6.03
CA TRP A 120 -11.47 -17.47 6.59
C TRP A 120 -10.42 -16.45 6.16
N PHE A 121 -10.85 -15.21 5.95
CA PHE A 121 -10.01 -14.16 5.41
C PHE A 121 -10.12 -12.89 6.23
N TYR A 122 -9.01 -12.17 6.33
CA TYR A 122 -9.01 -10.75 6.65
C TYR A 122 -8.44 -9.98 5.47
N LYS A 123 -9.07 -8.86 5.16
CA LYS A 123 -8.63 -7.93 4.12
C LYS A 123 -8.59 -6.53 4.75
N SER A 124 -7.39 -5.97 4.89
CA SER A 124 -7.27 -4.56 5.29
C SER A 124 -8.03 -3.67 4.32
N SER A 125 -8.83 -2.75 4.88
CA SER A 125 -9.55 -1.69 4.19
C SER A 125 -8.66 -0.51 3.83
N HIS A 126 -7.39 -0.50 4.24
CA HIS A 126 -6.44 0.54 3.86
C HIS A 126 -6.17 0.49 2.35
N SER A 127 -7.01 1.19 1.58
CA SER A 127 -6.59 1.75 0.30
C SER A 127 -5.66 2.92 0.63
N PRO A 128 -4.42 2.96 0.09
CA PRO A 128 -3.56 4.14 0.21
C PRO A 128 -4.25 5.44 -0.26
N VAL A 129 -5.26 5.30 -1.13
CA VAL A 129 -5.99 6.40 -1.78
C VAL A 129 -6.98 7.11 -0.84
N ASP A 130 -7.51 6.46 0.19
CA ASP A 130 -8.68 6.96 0.93
C ASP A 130 -8.36 8.09 1.94
N LYS A 131 -7.09 8.46 2.11
CA LYS A 131 -6.67 9.51 3.05
C LYS A 131 -6.49 10.88 2.43
N HIS A 132 -6.42 10.98 1.10
CA HIS A 132 -6.24 12.28 0.45
C HIS A 132 -7.58 12.95 0.18
N ASN A 133 -7.62 14.28 0.35
CA ASN A 133 -8.77 15.07 -0.11
C ASN A 133 -8.84 15.00 -1.64
N LYS A 134 -9.75 14.17 -2.17
CA LYS A 134 -9.91 13.94 -3.60
C LYS A 134 -10.16 15.23 -4.39
N ALA A 135 -10.89 16.19 -3.82
CA ALA A 135 -11.15 17.47 -4.49
C ALA A 135 -9.84 18.25 -4.69
N GLN A 136 -9.01 18.32 -3.64
CA GLN A 136 -7.71 19.00 -3.72
C GLN A 136 -6.73 18.29 -4.65
N LEU A 137 -6.71 16.95 -4.65
CA LEU A 137 -5.88 16.19 -5.60
C LEU A 137 -6.28 16.49 -7.05
N LYS A 138 -7.58 16.58 -7.33
CA LYS A 138 -8.09 16.90 -8.67
C LYS A 138 -7.66 18.29 -9.12
N GLU A 139 -7.82 19.30 -8.25
CA GLU A 139 -7.40 20.68 -8.54
C GLU A 139 -5.89 20.78 -8.82
N GLN A 140 -5.08 20.07 -8.04
CA GLN A 140 -3.64 20.01 -8.29
C GLN A 140 -3.33 19.30 -9.61
N LEU A 141 -3.98 18.18 -9.89
CA LEU A 141 -3.78 17.44 -11.14
C LEU A 141 -4.10 18.34 -12.34
N GLU A 142 -5.22 19.06 -12.32
CA GLU A 142 -5.59 20.03 -13.37
C GLU A 142 -4.51 21.12 -13.55
N SER A 143 -3.96 21.63 -12.45
CA SER A 143 -2.88 22.64 -12.51
C SER A 143 -1.59 22.09 -13.11
N TYR A 144 -1.15 20.90 -12.70
CA TYR A 144 0.08 20.29 -13.24
C TYR A 144 -0.10 19.79 -14.68
N GLU A 145 -1.30 19.40 -15.10
CA GLU A 145 -1.58 19.13 -16.52
C GLU A 145 -1.43 20.38 -17.39
N GLN A 146 -1.86 21.55 -16.91
CA GLN A 146 -1.60 22.82 -17.60
C GLN A 146 -0.10 23.12 -17.68
N LEU A 147 0.63 22.94 -16.58
CA LEU A 147 2.08 23.14 -16.56
C LEU A 147 2.79 22.19 -17.53
N LYS A 148 2.38 20.91 -17.57
CA LYS A 148 2.91 19.91 -18.50
C LYS A 148 2.66 20.29 -19.96
N GLN A 149 1.52 20.93 -20.27
CA GLN A 149 1.23 21.43 -21.62
C GLN A 149 2.11 22.64 -21.99
N MET A 150 2.36 23.54 -21.03
CA MET A 150 3.20 24.73 -21.24
C MET A 150 4.69 24.37 -21.33
N GLU A 151 5.13 23.42 -20.51
CA GLU A 151 6.53 22.98 -20.39
C GLU A 151 6.65 21.45 -20.56
N PRO A 152 6.47 20.92 -21.78
CA PRO A 152 6.42 19.46 -22.01
C PRO A 152 7.73 18.73 -21.69
N ASN A 153 8.86 19.44 -21.60
CA ASN A 153 10.16 18.88 -21.24
C ASN A 153 10.51 19.08 -19.75
N ASN A 154 9.59 19.64 -18.95
CA ASN A 154 9.78 19.74 -17.51
C ASN A 154 9.52 18.37 -16.85
N LYS A 155 10.61 17.65 -16.59
CA LYS A 155 10.56 16.33 -15.96
C LYS A 155 9.85 16.30 -14.62
N TRP A 156 9.91 17.39 -13.84
CA TRP A 156 9.29 17.43 -12.52
C TRP A 156 7.77 17.58 -12.64
N ALA A 157 7.30 18.39 -13.58
CA ALA A 157 5.89 18.51 -13.88
C ALA A 157 5.30 17.17 -14.34
N VAL A 158 5.95 16.50 -15.31
CA VAL A 158 5.53 15.17 -15.81
C VAL A 158 5.51 14.13 -14.68
N LEU A 159 6.59 14.04 -13.90
CA LEU A 159 6.69 13.09 -12.79
C LEU A 159 5.64 13.35 -11.70
N THR A 160 5.36 14.62 -11.39
CA THR A 160 4.36 15.01 -10.38
C THR A 160 2.95 14.70 -10.86
N SER A 161 2.62 14.95 -12.14
CA SER A 161 1.37 14.52 -12.76
C SER A 161 1.16 13.01 -12.62
N ILE A 162 2.19 12.19 -12.87
CA ILE A 162 2.13 10.73 -12.69
C ILE A 162 1.74 10.36 -11.25
N PHE A 163 2.39 10.95 -10.25
CA PHE A 163 2.05 10.66 -8.84
C PHE A 163 0.63 11.11 -8.48
N LEU A 164 0.19 12.27 -8.97
CA LEU A 164 -1.17 12.76 -8.73
C LEU A 164 -2.21 11.85 -9.36
N MET A 165 -1.99 11.38 -10.60
CA MET A 165 -2.85 10.39 -11.26
C MET A 165 -2.92 9.08 -10.46
N LYS A 166 -1.77 8.55 -10.01
CA LYS A 166 -1.72 7.33 -9.17
C LYS A 166 -2.48 7.51 -7.85
N SER A 167 -2.39 8.68 -7.23
CA SER A 167 -3.06 8.98 -5.97
C SER A 167 -4.53 9.36 -6.12
N TYR A 168 -4.96 9.85 -7.29
CA TYR A 168 -6.34 10.24 -7.55
C TYR A 168 -7.18 9.06 -8.06
N ASP A 169 -6.77 8.46 -9.19
CA ASP A 169 -7.41 7.29 -9.79
C ASP A 169 -6.42 6.54 -10.71
N LEU A 170 -5.74 5.53 -10.18
CA LEU A 170 -4.80 4.72 -10.96
C LEU A 170 -5.46 4.00 -12.15
N VAL A 171 -6.73 3.61 -12.03
CA VAL A 171 -7.40 2.79 -13.04
C VAL A 171 -7.81 3.66 -14.22
N GLU A 172 -8.40 4.81 -13.95
CA GLU A 172 -8.80 5.78 -14.99
C GLU A 172 -7.60 6.28 -15.78
N TYR A 173 -6.49 6.58 -15.10
CA TYR A 173 -5.32 7.22 -15.72
C TYR A 173 -4.21 6.26 -16.15
N HIS A 174 -4.44 4.94 -16.09
CA HIS A 174 -3.42 3.92 -16.38
C HIS A 174 -2.65 4.16 -17.68
N ASP A 175 -3.36 4.32 -18.79
CA ASP A 175 -2.72 4.47 -20.11
C ASP A 175 -1.98 5.80 -20.26
N THR A 176 -2.50 6.86 -19.64
CA THR A 176 -1.83 8.17 -19.59
C THR A 176 -0.55 8.11 -18.77
N ILE A 177 -0.57 7.42 -17.63
CA ILE A 177 0.62 7.20 -16.79
C ILE A 177 1.71 6.48 -17.57
N LEU A 178 1.38 5.41 -18.29
CA LEU A 178 2.37 4.67 -19.09
C LEU A 178 2.99 5.54 -20.18
N LYS A 179 2.16 6.32 -20.89
CA LYS A 179 2.64 7.26 -21.91
C LYS A 179 3.55 8.33 -21.32
N ASP A 180 3.21 8.88 -20.16
CA ASP A 180 4.00 9.90 -19.49
C ASP A 180 5.32 9.33 -18.94
N LEU A 181 5.34 8.07 -18.46
CA LEU A 181 6.58 7.36 -18.09
C LEU A 181 7.51 7.19 -19.29
N ASP A 182 6.97 6.76 -20.45
CA ASP A 182 7.75 6.64 -21.70
C ASP A 182 8.33 7.99 -22.15
N ALA A 183 7.58 9.08 -21.98
CA ALA A 183 8.06 10.42 -22.26
C ALA A 183 9.18 10.84 -21.27
N LEU A 184 9.00 10.55 -19.98
CA LEU A 184 9.95 10.87 -18.92
C LEU A 184 11.29 10.16 -19.10
N MET A 185 11.27 8.90 -19.57
CA MET A 185 12.48 8.15 -19.94
C MET A 185 13.28 8.82 -21.07
N LYS A 186 12.62 9.59 -21.94
CA LYS A 186 13.30 10.36 -23.00
C LYS A 186 13.82 11.71 -22.50
N ILE A 187 13.04 12.37 -21.63
CA ILE A 187 13.36 13.69 -21.06
C ILE A 187 14.52 13.59 -20.05
N ASP A 188 14.50 12.59 -19.16
CA ASP A 188 15.53 12.36 -18.12
C ASP A 188 16.12 10.95 -18.28
N ASN A 189 16.82 10.74 -19.39
CA ASN A 189 17.41 9.47 -19.81
C ASN A 189 18.32 8.82 -18.75
N LEU A 190 18.99 9.61 -17.91
CA LEU A 190 19.84 9.12 -16.83
C LEU A 190 19.06 8.36 -15.75
N ARG A 191 17.73 8.56 -15.66
CA ARG A 191 16.82 7.84 -14.77
C ARG A 191 15.83 6.94 -15.51
N ALA A 192 16.09 6.60 -16.78
CA ALA A 192 15.19 5.76 -17.55
C ALA A 192 14.85 4.43 -16.84
N ASN A 193 15.85 3.75 -16.27
CA ASN A 193 15.63 2.51 -15.51
C ASN A 193 14.79 2.73 -14.25
N TYR A 194 14.96 3.87 -13.58
CA TYR A 194 14.15 4.21 -12.40
C TYR A 194 12.68 4.38 -12.78
N TYR A 195 12.37 4.98 -13.93
CA TYR A 195 10.99 5.11 -14.41
C TYR A 195 10.42 3.78 -14.91
N ALA A 196 11.25 2.89 -15.45
CA ALA A 196 10.82 1.55 -15.85
C ALA A 196 10.40 0.67 -14.66
N ASP A 197 10.98 0.91 -13.48
CA ASP A 197 10.63 0.21 -12.23
C ASP A 197 9.36 0.74 -11.54
N MET A 198 8.84 1.92 -11.95
CA MET A 198 7.75 2.67 -11.25
C MET A 198 6.33 2.24 -11.62
#